data_AF-A0A261FMN2-F1
#
_entry.id   AF-A0A261FMN2-F1
#
_cell.length_a   1.000
_cell.length_b   1.000
_cell.length_c   1.000
_cell.angle_alpha   90.00
_cell.angle_beta   90.00
_cell.angle_gamma   90.00
#
_symmetry.space_group_name_H-M   'P 1'
#
loop_
_entity.id
_entity.type
_entity.pdbx_description
1 polymer ?
#
loop_
_entity_poly.entity_id
_entity_poly.type
_entity_poly.pdbx_seq_one_letter_code
_entity_poly.pdbx_strand_id
1 'polypeptide(L)'
;MVHPVLQSLGNAERGTGVPVVLLTGADRLSLDAVAFSLADSCPSVCSITYDVRPNAAVESGLDVVRTITRPRVDGLAFGETDSFGLEECCMSCTVKHDVGRVLESMCSALLPGLPGLPGLPGLPGLPGSSRLPVSSESLPAPMPAVFLISLPVGLEGTPVAQYLSDLFDLSDWGVPLYVGDVASAVGLDEFEERFFDDDRLCLYGLGGLGEEDAVYDERSTGAVVSRLIREASCILELPVVGAGCLSRHLDAAGECRCREIIRAVAEPDAVVYEDARAVGIRDLPHCSVGMKLPAR
;
A
#
# COMPACT_ATOMS: atom_id res chain seq x y z
N MET A 1 6.85 15.63 42.96
CA MET A 1 7.52 15.79 41.64
C MET A 1 6.43 15.72 40.60
N VAL A 2 6.15 16.85 39.95
CA VAL A 2 5.14 16.96 38.89
C VAL A 2 5.86 16.58 37.60
N HIS A 3 5.45 15.49 36.95
CA HIS A 3 5.92 15.18 35.59
C HIS A 3 5.42 16.30 34.67
N PRO A 4 6.29 16.91 33.85
CA PRO A 4 5.81 17.82 32.81
C PRO A 4 4.94 17.00 31.85
N VAL A 5 3.66 17.36 31.80
CA VAL A 5 2.75 16.87 30.76
C VAL A 5 3.31 17.41 29.45
N LEU A 6 3.84 16.52 28.62
CA LEU A 6 4.12 16.84 27.23
C LEU A 6 2.80 17.29 26.63
N GLN A 7 2.69 18.58 26.32
CA GLN A 7 1.59 19.07 25.51
C GLN A 7 1.68 18.33 24.18
N SER A 8 0.69 17.50 23.89
CA SER A 8 0.48 16.94 22.56
C SER A 8 0.38 18.13 21.61
N LEU A 9 1.42 18.36 20.82
CA LEU A 9 1.39 19.31 19.72
C LEU A 9 0.35 18.78 18.74
N GLY A 10 -0.72 19.55 18.56
CA GLY A 10 -1.98 19.05 18.04
C GLY A 10 -1.90 18.64 16.57
N ASN A 11 -1.90 17.33 16.33
CA ASN A 11 -2.42 16.74 15.09
C ASN A 11 -3.86 16.20 15.28
N ALA A 12 -4.50 16.52 16.42
CA ALA A 12 -5.83 16.03 16.79
C ALA A 12 -7.00 16.64 15.99
N GLU A 13 -6.74 17.31 14.86
CA GLU A 13 -7.80 17.61 13.89
C GLU A 13 -8.00 16.39 12.98
N ARG A 14 -8.84 15.48 13.48
CA ARG A 14 -9.30 14.28 12.79
C ARG A 14 -9.80 14.62 11.38
N GLY A 15 -9.24 13.98 10.36
CA GLY A 15 -9.78 13.98 8.99
C GLY A 15 -9.44 15.21 8.13
N THR A 16 -8.51 16.07 8.54
CA THR A 16 -8.10 17.25 7.75
C THR A 16 -6.79 17.04 6.96
N GLY A 17 -6.22 15.84 7.01
CA GLY A 17 -4.97 15.47 6.33
C GLY A 17 -5.14 14.81 4.95
N VAL A 18 -4.02 14.42 4.35
CA VAL A 18 -4.01 13.59 3.14
C VAL A 18 -4.19 12.12 3.55
N PRO A 19 -5.24 11.43 3.08
CA PRO A 19 -5.46 10.02 3.41
C PRO A 19 -4.41 9.12 2.77
N VAL A 20 -4.02 8.09 3.53
CA VAL A 20 -3.21 6.96 3.09
C VAL A 20 -4.10 5.72 3.05
N VAL A 21 -4.26 5.12 1.88
CA VAL A 21 -4.99 3.86 1.68
C VAL A 21 -3.97 2.75 1.51
N LEU A 22 -4.05 1.72 2.35
CA LEU A 22 -3.27 0.50 2.20
C LEU A 22 -4.09 -0.51 1.41
N LEU A 23 -3.52 -1.05 0.35
CA LEU A 23 -4.13 -2.08 -0.48
C LEU A 23 -3.37 -3.39 -0.30
N THR A 24 -4.09 -4.42 0.18
CA THR A 24 -3.59 -5.78 0.38
C THR A 24 -4.22 -6.74 -0.63
N GLY A 25 -3.61 -7.90 -0.83
CA GLY A 25 -4.18 -8.95 -1.65
C GLY A 25 -3.32 -10.21 -1.62
N ALA A 26 -3.91 -11.34 -1.99
CA ALA A 26 -3.23 -12.64 -2.07
C ALA A 26 -2.90 -13.04 -3.53
N ASP A 27 -3.25 -12.21 -4.50
CA ASP A 27 -2.99 -12.44 -5.92
C ASP A 27 -2.53 -11.13 -6.57
N ARG A 28 -1.42 -11.21 -7.32
CA ARG A 28 -0.77 -10.03 -7.90
C ARG A 28 -1.63 -9.37 -8.96
N LEU A 29 -2.28 -10.16 -9.81
CA LEU A 29 -3.13 -9.64 -10.88
C LEU A 29 -4.34 -8.89 -10.30
N SER A 30 -4.98 -9.47 -9.28
CA SER A 30 -6.09 -8.82 -8.59
C SER A 30 -5.65 -7.52 -7.91
N LEU A 31 -4.52 -7.55 -7.22
CA LEU A 31 -3.96 -6.39 -6.53
C LEU A 31 -3.67 -5.24 -7.50
N ASP A 32 -2.98 -5.53 -8.60
CA ASP A 32 -2.57 -4.53 -9.59
C ASP A 32 -3.79 -3.97 -10.36
N ALA A 33 -4.78 -4.81 -10.67
CA ALA A 33 -6.01 -4.36 -11.33
C ALA A 33 -6.86 -3.42 -10.45
N VAL A 34 -6.96 -3.71 -9.14
CA VAL A 34 -7.60 -2.78 -8.19
C VAL A 34 -6.78 -1.51 -8.04
N ALA A 35 -5.46 -1.63 -7.86
CA ALA A 35 -4.58 -0.48 -7.70
C ALA A 35 -4.68 0.48 -8.90
N PHE A 36 -4.70 -0.08 -10.11
CA PHE A 36 -4.88 0.67 -11.34
C PHE A 36 -6.24 1.39 -11.38
N SER A 37 -7.34 0.69 -11.07
CA SER A 37 -8.69 1.26 -11.09
C SER A 37 -8.83 2.41 -10.07
N LEU A 38 -8.31 2.23 -8.86
CA LEU A 38 -8.29 3.26 -7.84
C LEU A 38 -7.43 4.45 -8.25
N ALA A 39 -6.25 4.21 -8.84
CA ALA A 39 -5.38 5.28 -9.28
C ALA A 39 -5.97 6.09 -10.43
N ASP A 40 -6.63 5.43 -11.40
CA ASP A 40 -7.29 6.08 -12.53
C ASP A 40 -8.46 6.98 -12.08
N SER A 41 -9.13 6.61 -10.98
CA SER A 41 -10.23 7.40 -10.41
C SER A 41 -9.81 8.76 -9.82
N CYS A 42 -8.50 9.00 -9.61
CA CYS A 42 -7.99 10.21 -8.96
C CYS A 42 -6.67 10.69 -9.60
N PRO A 43 -6.71 11.71 -10.49
CA PRO A 43 -5.52 12.23 -11.19
C PRO A 43 -4.39 12.75 -10.28
N SER A 44 -4.74 13.09 -9.03
CA SER A 44 -3.81 13.59 -8.01
C SER A 44 -3.35 12.51 -7.03
N VAL A 45 -3.58 11.23 -7.32
CA VAL A 45 -3.10 10.12 -6.49
C VAL A 45 -1.58 9.99 -6.61
N CYS A 46 -0.91 9.69 -5.50
CA CYS A 46 0.43 9.13 -5.55
C CYS A 46 0.34 7.65 -5.19
N SER A 47 0.83 6.76 -6.06
CA SER A 47 0.86 5.33 -5.76
C SER A 47 2.26 4.88 -5.36
N ILE A 48 2.33 4.04 -4.34
CA ILE A 48 3.56 3.35 -3.92
C ILE A 48 3.25 1.86 -3.97
N THR A 49 3.86 1.16 -4.92
CA THR A 49 3.65 -0.28 -5.08
C THR A 49 4.87 -1.03 -4.61
N TYR A 50 4.65 -1.99 -3.72
CA TYR A 50 5.66 -2.93 -3.28
C TYR A 50 5.48 -4.27 -3.98
N ASP A 51 6.59 -4.90 -4.32
CA ASP A 51 6.70 -6.26 -4.84
C ASP A 51 7.85 -6.99 -4.16
N VAL A 52 7.94 -8.28 -4.42
CA VAL A 52 9.14 -9.06 -4.13
C VAL A 52 9.73 -9.63 -5.41
N ARG A 53 11.05 -9.83 -5.41
CA ARG A 53 11.76 -10.54 -6.48
C ARG A 53 12.81 -11.47 -5.90
N PRO A 54 13.08 -12.62 -6.55
CA PRO A 54 14.18 -13.48 -6.15
C PRO A 54 15.51 -12.73 -6.29
N ASN A 55 16.34 -12.81 -5.25
CA ASN A 55 17.71 -12.31 -5.24
C ASN A 55 18.63 -13.26 -4.46
N ALA A 56 19.39 -14.08 -5.19
CA ALA A 56 20.32 -15.05 -4.61
C ALA A 56 21.52 -14.42 -3.90
N ALA A 57 21.76 -13.10 -4.04
CA ALA A 57 22.84 -12.41 -3.34
C ALA A 57 22.49 -12.02 -1.89
N VAL A 58 21.20 -12.07 -1.54
CA VAL A 58 20.67 -11.69 -0.22
C VAL A 58 20.36 -12.95 0.59
N GLU A 59 20.58 -12.93 1.90
CA GLU A 59 20.40 -14.11 2.77
C GLU A 59 18.97 -14.69 2.70
N SER A 60 17.95 -13.83 2.66
CA SER A 60 16.55 -14.25 2.51
C SER A 60 16.21 -14.78 1.12
N GLY A 61 17.09 -14.60 0.14
CA GLY A 61 16.80 -14.91 -1.26
C GLY A 61 15.84 -13.93 -1.93
N LEU A 62 15.49 -12.79 -1.30
CA LEU A 62 14.48 -11.86 -1.81
C LEU A 62 14.92 -10.39 -1.73
N ASP A 63 14.56 -9.64 -2.78
CA ASP A 63 14.50 -8.19 -2.78
C ASP A 63 13.05 -7.73 -2.61
N VAL A 64 12.86 -6.63 -1.89
CA VAL A 64 11.64 -5.83 -1.96
C VAL A 64 11.84 -4.76 -3.03
N VAL A 65 10.92 -4.69 -3.99
CA VAL A 65 10.92 -3.70 -5.06
C VAL A 65 9.83 -2.68 -4.79
N ARG A 66 10.20 -1.41 -4.69
CA ARG A 66 9.26 -0.29 -4.54
C ARG A 66 9.18 0.47 -5.86
N THR A 67 7.98 0.76 -6.33
CA THR A 67 7.72 1.67 -7.45
C THR A 67 6.84 2.83 -6.99
N ILE A 68 7.31 4.07 -7.17
CA ILE A 68 6.59 5.29 -6.79
C ILE A 68 6.09 6.02 -8.04
N THR A 69 4.78 6.03 -8.26
CA THR A 69 4.12 6.76 -9.34
C THR A 69 3.55 8.06 -8.80
N ARG A 70 4.09 9.19 -9.25
CA ARG A 70 3.65 10.53 -8.83
C ARG A 70 2.64 11.13 -9.82
N PRO A 71 1.68 11.95 -9.34
CA PRO A 71 0.75 12.63 -10.22
C PRO A 71 1.50 13.67 -11.08
N ARG A 72 1.15 13.76 -12.38
CA ARG A 72 1.59 14.84 -13.28
C ARG A 72 0.39 15.54 -13.91
N VAL A 73 0.63 16.72 -14.44
CA VAL A 73 -0.37 17.55 -15.14
C VAL A 73 -1.05 16.81 -16.30
N ASP A 74 -0.34 15.85 -16.92
CA ASP A 74 -0.82 15.06 -18.08
C ASP A 74 -1.13 13.58 -17.73
N GLY A 75 -1.27 13.20 -16.44
CA GLY A 75 -1.59 11.84 -16.00
C GLY A 75 -0.55 11.22 -15.05
N LEU A 76 -0.46 9.88 -15.02
CA LEU A 76 0.52 9.15 -14.19
C LEU A 76 1.88 9.06 -14.90
N ALA A 77 2.96 9.45 -14.22
CA ALA A 77 4.31 9.22 -14.74
C ALA A 77 4.85 7.87 -14.31
N PHE A 78 5.53 7.15 -15.22
CA PHE A 78 6.26 5.94 -14.87
C PHE A 78 7.16 6.17 -13.67
N GLY A 79 6.97 5.32 -12.66
CA GLY A 79 7.48 5.56 -11.32
C GLY A 79 8.98 5.37 -11.17
N GLU A 80 9.53 6.02 -10.16
CA GLU A 80 10.88 5.70 -9.67
C GLU A 80 10.83 4.31 -9.03
N THR A 81 11.65 3.39 -9.54
CA THR A 81 11.75 2.03 -9.02
C THR A 81 13.07 1.87 -8.29
N ASP A 82 13.00 1.45 -7.03
CA ASP A 82 14.14 1.08 -6.20
C ASP A 82 13.96 -0.36 -5.70
N SER A 83 15.06 -1.09 -5.53
CA SER A 83 15.06 -2.41 -4.89
C SER A 83 16.03 -2.44 -3.72
N PHE A 84 15.68 -3.21 -2.71
CA PHE A 84 16.51 -3.39 -1.52
C PHE A 84 16.35 -4.81 -0.97
N GLY A 85 17.46 -5.38 -0.53
CA GLY A 85 17.52 -6.74 -0.01
C GLY A 85 16.73 -6.89 1.28
N LEU A 86 16.00 -8.00 1.39
CA LEU A 86 15.35 -8.41 2.62
C LEU A 86 16.37 -9.10 3.53
N GLU A 87 17.14 -8.34 4.32
CA GLU A 87 18.25 -8.89 5.12
C GLU A 87 17.87 -9.16 6.58
N GLU A 88 17.65 -8.10 7.37
CA GLU A 88 17.72 -8.18 8.83
C GLU A 88 16.38 -8.44 9.55
N CYS A 89 15.23 -8.27 8.88
CA CYS A 89 13.90 -8.55 9.45
C CYS A 89 12.95 -9.14 8.40
N CYS A 90 11.73 -9.48 8.81
CA CYS A 90 10.69 -9.98 7.92
C CYS A 90 10.20 -8.92 6.92
N MET A 91 9.51 -9.37 5.87
CA MET A 91 8.94 -8.50 4.82
C MET A 91 8.09 -7.36 5.40
N SER A 92 7.27 -7.65 6.42
CA SER A 92 6.45 -6.64 7.11
C SER A 92 7.27 -5.55 7.79
N CYS A 93 8.40 -5.91 8.44
CA CYS A 93 9.33 -4.92 8.99
C CYS A 93 9.91 -4.03 7.90
N THR A 94 10.35 -4.65 6.82
CA THR A 94 11.08 -3.97 5.75
C THR A 94 10.17 -2.98 5.04
N VAL A 95 8.95 -3.41 4.69
CA VAL A 95 7.95 -2.55 4.05
C VAL A 95 7.48 -1.44 4.99
N LYS A 96 7.14 -1.72 6.26
CA LYS A 96 6.62 -0.67 7.16
C LYS A 96 7.64 0.47 7.36
N HIS A 97 8.92 0.13 7.57
CA HIS A 97 9.96 1.13 7.79
C HIS A 97 10.23 1.93 6.52
N ASP A 98 10.26 1.26 5.37
CA ASP A 98 10.46 1.92 4.10
C ASP A 98 9.31 2.86 3.74
N VAL A 99 8.06 2.42 3.88
CA VAL A 99 6.88 3.28 3.64
C VAL A 99 6.94 4.54 4.48
N GLY A 100 7.24 4.41 5.77
CA GLY A 100 7.37 5.56 6.67
C GLY A 100 8.43 6.55 6.18
N ARG A 101 9.62 6.06 5.81
CA ARG A 101 10.72 6.89 5.28
C ARG A 101 10.37 7.56 3.95
N VAL A 102 9.69 6.85 3.07
CA VAL A 102 9.28 7.38 1.75
C VAL A 102 8.25 8.49 1.94
N LEU A 103 7.22 8.27 2.75
CA LEU A 103 6.20 9.29 3.01
C LEU A 103 6.80 10.53 3.70
N GLU A 104 7.68 10.35 4.69
CA GLU A 104 8.39 11.45 5.35
C GLU A 104 9.22 12.28 4.36
N SER A 105 10.00 11.60 3.51
CA SER A 105 10.81 12.23 2.47
C SER A 105 9.96 13.03 1.49
N MET A 106 8.84 12.45 1.06
CA MET A 106 7.90 13.12 0.16
C MET A 106 7.23 14.33 0.79
N CYS A 107 6.78 14.25 2.05
CA CYS A 107 6.19 15.39 2.76
C CYS A 107 7.22 16.50 2.99
N SER A 108 8.45 16.14 3.35
CA SER A 108 9.55 17.09 3.55
C SER A 108 9.93 17.83 2.26
N ALA A 109 9.88 17.15 1.11
CA ALA A 109 10.15 17.75 -0.19
C ALA A 109 9.05 18.71 -0.68
N LEU A 110 7.84 18.61 -0.13
CA LEU A 110 6.70 19.47 -0.48
C LEU A 110 6.69 20.81 0.26
N LEU A 111 7.60 21.04 1.21
CA LEU A 111 7.77 22.32 1.89
C LEU A 111 8.71 23.23 1.08
N PRO A 112 8.22 24.29 0.43
CA PRO A 112 9.09 25.28 -0.20
C PRO A 112 9.66 26.20 0.89
N GLY A 113 10.90 25.91 1.32
CA GLY A 113 11.72 26.89 2.04
C GLY A 113 12.07 26.55 3.49
N LEU A 114 13.19 25.87 3.67
CA LEU A 114 14.15 26.30 4.68
C LEU A 114 15.32 27.00 3.97
N PRO A 115 15.29 28.34 3.83
CA PRO A 115 16.48 29.09 3.55
C PRO A 115 17.34 29.15 4.83
N GLY A 116 18.52 28.56 4.78
CA GLY A 116 19.61 28.86 5.72
C GLY A 116 19.90 27.77 6.74
N LEU A 117 20.84 26.87 6.38
CA LEU A 117 21.87 26.52 7.35
C LEU A 117 22.64 27.82 7.67
N PRO A 118 22.84 28.18 8.96
CA PRO A 118 23.61 29.36 9.32
C PRO A 118 25.01 29.22 8.73
N GLY A 119 25.46 30.27 8.03
CA GLY A 119 26.75 30.32 7.37
C GLY A 119 27.88 29.95 8.33
N LEU A 120 28.63 28.91 7.98
CA LEU A 120 29.98 28.73 8.48
C LEU A 120 30.82 29.90 7.94
N PRO A 121 31.37 30.78 8.81
CA PRO A 121 32.24 31.85 8.36
C PRO A 121 33.62 31.28 8.07
N GLY A 122 34.07 31.44 6.82
CA GLY A 122 35.48 31.54 6.49
C GLY A 122 36.06 30.38 5.70
N LEU A 123 35.99 30.47 4.37
CA LEU A 123 37.08 30.04 3.48
C LEU A 123 37.07 30.92 2.22
N PRO A 124 38.18 31.58 1.85
CA PRO A 124 38.24 32.48 0.71
C PRO A 124 38.56 31.75 -0.62
N GLY A 125 37.70 32.00 -1.63
CA GLY A 125 38.06 32.25 -3.03
C GLY A 125 38.68 31.14 -3.89
N LEU A 126 37.88 30.57 -4.80
CA LEU A 126 38.35 30.03 -6.09
C LEU A 126 37.38 30.44 -7.22
N PRO A 127 37.85 30.97 -8.36
CA PRO A 127 36.99 31.33 -9.49
C PRO A 127 36.94 30.24 -10.57
N GLY A 128 35.78 30.08 -11.21
CA GLY A 128 35.70 29.70 -12.64
C GLY A 128 35.09 28.33 -12.98
N SER A 129 33.78 28.37 -13.27
CA SER A 129 33.13 27.75 -14.44
C SER A 129 33.16 26.23 -14.66
N SER A 130 31.98 25.61 -14.50
CA SER A 130 31.34 24.79 -15.54
C SER A 130 29.84 24.68 -15.25
N ARG A 131 29.03 25.52 -15.91
CA ARG A 131 27.56 25.38 -15.97
C ARG A 131 27.25 24.09 -16.73
N LEU A 132 26.96 23.01 -16.00
CA LEU A 132 26.12 21.94 -16.52
C LEU A 132 24.68 22.46 -16.61
N PRO A 133 23.89 22.04 -17.62
CA PRO A 133 22.51 22.47 -17.73
C PRO A 133 21.76 21.95 -16.50
N VAL A 134 21.20 22.87 -15.71
CA VAL A 134 20.14 22.58 -14.78
C VAL A 134 19.01 21.96 -15.61
N SER A 135 18.86 20.63 -15.50
CA SER A 135 17.65 19.96 -15.93
C SER A 135 16.48 20.68 -15.29
N SER A 136 15.59 21.17 -16.13
CA SER A 136 14.28 21.76 -15.81
C SER A 136 13.88 21.58 -14.35
N GLU A 137 13.85 22.69 -13.61
CA GLU A 137 13.11 22.80 -12.35
C GLU A 137 11.74 22.15 -12.56
N SER A 138 11.60 20.91 -12.10
CA SER A 138 10.29 20.34 -11.84
C SER A 138 9.71 21.24 -10.75
N LEU A 139 8.74 22.07 -11.11
CA LEU A 139 7.85 22.69 -10.15
C LEU A 139 7.53 21.65 -9.07
N PRO A 140 7.55 22.01 -7.77
CA PRO A 140 7.21 21.06 -6.72
C PRO A 140 5.90 20.39 -7.12
N ALA A 141 5.93 19.07 -7.28
CA ALA A 141 4.75 18.33 -7.69
C ALA A 141 3.63 18.70 -6.70
N PRO A 142 2.41 19.00 -7.18
CA PRO A 142 1.33 19.35 -6.28
C PRO A 142 1.16 18.24 -5.26
N MET A 143 0.86 18.60 -4.00
CA MET A 143 0.61 17.62 -2.96
C MET A 143 -0.43 16.61 -3.45
N PRO A 144 -0.20 15.30 -3.29
CA PRO A 144 -1.17 14.32 -3.69
C PRO A 144 -2.42 14.47 -2.84
N ALA A 145 -3.59 14.25 -3.45
CA ALA A 145 -4.84 14.26 -2.70
C ALA A 145 -5.04 12.98 -1.88
N VAL A 146 -4.38 11.88 -2.27
CA VAL A 146 -4.43 10.57 -1.63
C VAL A 146 -3.12 9.83 -1.90
N PHE A 147 -2.61 9.10 -0.92
CA PHE A 147 -1.58 8.07 -1.13
C PHE A 147 -2.23 6.70 -1.23
N LEU A 148 -1.95 5.97 -2.31
CA LEU A 148 -2.35 4.57 -2.47
C LEU A 148 -1.11 3.69 -2.31
N ILE A 149 -1.10 2.80 -1.33
CA ILE A 149 0.05 1.96 -1.03
C ILE A 149 -0.33 0.49 -1.24
N SER A 150 0.11 -0.09 -2.34
CA SER A 150 -0.07 -1.51 -2.62
C SER A 150 1.04 -2.31 -1.94
N LEU A 151 0.68 -3.12 -0.95
CA LEU A 151 1.62 -3.95 -0.20
C LEU A 151 2.00 -5.21 -1.00
N PRO A 152 3.11 -5.89 -0.68
CA PRO A 152 3.43 -7.17 -1.29
C PRO A 152 2.30 -8.19 -1.11
N VAL A 153 2.22 -9.16 -2.02
CA VAL A 153 1.26 -10.25 -1.95
C VAL A 153 1.34 -10.95 -0.59
N GLY A 154 0.19 -11.08 0.07
CA GLY A 154 0.05 -11.74 1.38
C GLY A 154 0.55 -10.97 2.60
N LEU A 155 0.93 -9.70 2.44
CA LEU A 155 1.33 -8.85 3.54
C LEU A 155 0.12 -8.15 4.16
N GLU A 156 0.02 -8.23 5.49
CA GLU A 156 -1.09 -7.66 6.26
C GLU A 156 -1.00 -6.13 6.36
N GLY A 157 -2.14 -5.47 6.16
CA GLY A 157 -2.26 -4.02 6.17
C GLY A 157 -2.38 -3.44 7.57
N THR A 158 -3.03 -4.13 8.52
CA THR A 158 -3.26 -3.57 9.87
C THR A 158 -1.96 -3.25 10.63
N PRO A 159 -0.93 -4.12 10.63
CA PRO A 159 0.33 -3.78 11.30
C PRO A 159 1.04 -2.58 10.67
N VAL A 160 0.93 -2.40 9.34
CA VAL A 160 1.48 -1.26 8.63
C VAL A 160 0.68 0.00 8.95
N ALA A 161 -0.65 -0.09 8.96
CA ALA A 161 -1.56 1.00 9.32
C ALA A 161 -1.29 1.53 10.72
N GLN A 162 -1.15 0.64 11.71
CA GLN A 162 -0.84 1.03 13.08
C GLN A 162 0.52 1.72 13.17
N TYR A 163 1.55 1.15 12.54
CA TYR A 163 2.89 1.73 12.52
C TYR A 163 2.88 3.14 11.91
N LEU A 164 2.19 3.33 10.78
CA LEU A 164 2.09 4.63 10.13
C LEU A 164 1.31 5.63 10.97
N SER A 165 0.20 5.21 11.58
CA SER A 165 -0.58 6.07 12.48
C SER A 165 0.27 6.56 13.65
N ASP A 166 1.02 5.65 14.30
CA ASP A 166 1.94 6.01 15.37
C ASP A 166 3.02 6.98 14.87
N LEU A 167 3.54 6.76 13.66
CA LEU A 167 4.58 7.61 13.08
C LEU A 167 4.06 9.03 12.76
N PHE A 168 2.83 9.15 12.23
CA PHE A 168 2.17 10.43 11.94
C PHE A 168 1.83 11.20 13.22
N ASP A 169 1.50 10.50 14.31
CA ASP A 169 1.23 11.12 15.61
C ASP A 169 2.52 11.61 16.30
N LEU A 170 3.63 10.90 16.11
CA LEU A 170 4.91 11.18 16.77
C LEU A 170 5.76 12.21 16.02
N SER A 171 5.57 12.35 14.71
CA SER A 171 6.49 13.09 13.84
C SER A 171 5.85 14.35 13.28
N ASP A 172 6.62 15.43 13.19
CA ASP A 172 6.20 16.67 12.53
C ASP A 172 6.70 16.67 11.08
N TRP A 173 5.86 16.16 10.17
CA TRP A 173 6.18 16.08 8.73
C TRP A 173 5.78 17.34 7.96
N GLY A 174 5.23 18.36 8.63
CA GLY A 174 4.69 19.58 8.01
C GLY A 174 3.44 19.39 7.15
N VAL A 175 3.07 18.14 6.83
CA VAL A 175 1.85 17.76 6.13
C VAL A 175 1.09 16.75 7.00
N PRO A 176 -0.16 17.02 7.39
CA PRO A 176 -0.96 16.06 8.14
C PRO A 176 -1.31 14.87 7.24
N LEU A 177 -0.88 13.67 7.62
CA LEU A 177 -1.30 12.41 7.03
C LEU A 177 -2.13 11.62 8.02
N TYR A 178 -3.01 10.76 7.52
CA TYR A 178 -3.68 9.75 8.33
C TYR A 178 -3.91 8.49 7.50
N VAL A 179 -3.93 7.33 8.16
CA VAL A 179 -4.35 6.09 7.49
C VAL A 179 -5.86 6.11 7.38
N GLY A 180 -6.35 6.20 6.14
CA GLY A 180 -7.78 6.22 5.85
C GLY A 180 -8.37 4.81 5.86
N ASP A 181 -7.75 3.87 5.15
CA ASP A 181 -8.35 2.55 4.90
C ASP A 181 -7.31 1.46 4.77
N VAL A 182 -7.71 0.25 5.19
CA VAL A 182 -7.05 -1.01 4.81
C VAL A 182 -8.02 -1.76 3.90
N ALA A 183 -7.75 -1.71 2.60
CA ALA A 183 -8.57 -2.36 1.58
C ALA A 183 -7.93 -3.67 1.13
N SER A 184 -8.74 -4.72 0.91
CA SER A 184 -8.30 -5.99 0.37
C SER A 184 -8.87 -6.24 -1.02
N ALA A 185 -8.00 -6.43 -2.01
CA ALA A 185 -8.36 -6.82 -3.36
C ALA A 185 -8.63 -8.32 -3.43
N VAL A 186 -9.82 -8.70 -3.88
CA VAL A 186 -10.26 -10.10 -3.97
C VAL A 186 -10.73 -10.41 -5.39
N GLY A 187 -9.94 -11.21 -6.11
CA GLY A 187 -10.37 -11.78 -7.39
C GLY A 187 -11.37 -12.90 -7.17
N LEU A 188 -12.53 -12.84 -7.82
CA LEU A 188 -13.54 -13.91 -7.73
C LEU A 188 -13.22 -15.13 -8.59
N ASP A 189 -12.28 -15.02 -9.54
CA ASP A 189 -11.90 -16.16 -10.38
C ASP A 189 -11.25 -17.26 -9.53
N GLU A 190 -11.74 -18.49 -9.66
CA GLU A 190 -11.28 -19.66 -8.88
C GLU A 190 -11.24 -19.41 -7.35
N PHE A 191 -12.02 -18.46 -6.82
CA PHE A 191 -11.89 -18.03 -5.43
C PHE A 191 -12.17 -19.17 -4.46
N GLU A 192 -13.27 -19.91 -4.65
CA GLU A 192 -13.64 -21.01 -3.75
C GLU A 192 -12.56 -22.10 -3.71
N GLU A 193 -12.01 -22.44 -4.88
CA GLU A 193 -10.93 -23.41 -5.00
C GLU A 193 -9.69 -22.92 -4.24
N ARG A 194 -9.22 -21.70 -4.52
CA ARG A 194 -8.04 -21.10 -3.86
C ARG A 194 -8.25 -20.84 -2.36
N PHE A 195 -9.48 -20.59 -1.93
CA PHE A 195 -9.82 -20.31 -0.54
C PHE A 195 -9.74 -21.57 0.33
N PHE A 196 -10.10 -22.73 -0.23
CA PHE A 196 -9.99 -24.03 0.45
C PHE A 196 -8.73 -24.80 0.06
N ASP A 197 -7.88 -24.22 -0.77
CA ASP A 197 -6.59 -24.79 -1.15
C ASP A 197 -5.56 -24.65 -0.01
N ASP A 198 -4.84 -25.74 0.24
CA ASP A 198 -3.70 -25.79 1.15
C ASP A 198 -2.38 -25.43 0.45
N ASP A 199 -2.42 -25.13 -0.86
CA ASP A 199 -1.26 -24.69 -1.62
C ASP A 199 -0.64 -23.42 -1.04
N ARG A 200 0.70 -23.39 -1.09
CA ARG A 200 1.52 -22.29 -0.61
C ARG A 200 1.21 -21.01 -1.40
N LEU A 201 1.16 -19.89 -0.70
CA LEU A 201 0.95 -18.59 -1.34
C LEU A 201 2.13 -18.26 -2.28
N CYS A 202 1.84 -18.00 -3.54
CA CYS A 202 2.82 -17.50 -4.49
C CYS A 202 3.08 -16.01 -4.26
N LEU A 203 4.32 -15.66 -3.91
CA LEU A 203 4.76 -14.27 -3.71
C LEU A 203 5.28 -13.64 -4.99
N TYR A 204 5.88 -14.45 -5.88
CA TYR A 204 6.42 -14.03 -7.17
C TYR A 204 6.40 -15.18 -8.19
N GLY A 205 6.13 -14.84 -9.45
CA GLY A 205 5.99 -15.79 -10.56
C GLY A 205 4.53 -16.19 -10.83
N LEU A 206 4.26 -16.84 -11.96
CA LEU A 206 2.94 -17.42 -12.24
C LEU A 206 2.84 -18.79 -11.55
N GLY A 207 1.96 -18.90 -10.55
CA GLY A 207 1.65 -20.19 -9.92
C GLY A 207 1.12 -21.20 -10.95
N GLY A 208 1.58 -22.45 -10.88
CA GLY A 208 1.01 -23.57 -11.64
C GLY A 208 1.76 -24.04 -12.89
N LEU A 209 2.81 -23.32 -13.34
CA LEU A 209 3.68 -23.79 -14.42
C LEU A 209 5.13 -23.72 -13.94
N GLY A 210 5.81 -24.87 -13.94
CA GLY A 210 7.16 -25.03 -13.36
C GLY A 210 8.20 -24.07 -13.93
N GLU A 211 8.29 -22.89 -13.31
CA GLU A 211 9.38 -21.94 -13.48
C GLU A 211 10.30 -22.07 -12.26
N GLU A 212 11.60 -22.21 -12.53
CA GLU A 212 12.66 -22.37 -11.52
C GLU A 212 12.80 -21.13 -10.60
N ASP A 213 12.06 -20.06 -10.88
CA ASP A 213 12.15 -18.74 -10.24
C ASP A 213 10.91 -18.35 -9.40
N ALA A 214 9.90 -19.21 -9.27
CA ALA A 214 8.72 -18.92 -8.46
C ALA A 214 9.04 -18.90 -6.95
N VAL A 215 8.58 -17.88 -6.25
CA VAL A 215 8.80 -17.71 -4.81
C VAL A 215 7.50 -17.96 -4.07
N TYR A 216 7.55 -18.81 -3.05
CA TYR A 216 6.38 -19.17 -2.25
C TYR A 216 6.58 -18.82 -0.78
N ASP A 217 5.52 -18.35 -0.13
CA ASP A 217 5.42 -18.21 1.33
C ASP A 217 5.19 -19.59 1.98
N GLU A 218 5.42 -19.73 3.28
CA GLU A 218 5.09 -20.95 4.01
C GLU A 218 3.60 -21.06 4.32
N ARG A 219 2.90 -19.91 4.39
CA ARG A 219 1.46 -19.84 4.63
C ARG A 219 0.68 -20.30 3.41
N SER A 220 -0.43 -21.00 3.63
CA SER A 220 -1.34 -21.38 2.55
C SER A 220 -2.10 -20.16 2.00
N THR A 221 -2.46 -20.22 0.73
CA THR A 221 -3.24 -19.17 0.04
C THR A 221 -4.55 -18.91 0.77
N GLY A 222 -5.33 -19.95 1.09
CA GLY A 222 -6.60 -19.82 1.79
C GLY A 222 -6.49 -19.15 3.17
N ALA A 223 -5.45 -19.49 3.94
CA ALA A 223 -5.20 -18.89 5.25
C ALA A 223 -4.86 -17.39 5.14
N VAL A 224 -4.07 -17.02 4.14
CA VAL A 224 -3.70 -15.62 3.89
C VAL A 224 -4.89 -14.82 3.38
N VAL A 225 -5.62 -15.32 2.37
CA VAL A 225 -6.85 -14.69 1.86
C VAL A 225 -7.84 -14.44 3.00
N SER A 226 -8.09 -15.44 3.84
CA SER A 226 -9.00 -15.33 4.97
C SER A 226 -8.59 -14.21 5.92
N ARG A 227 -7.29 -14.12 6.22
CA ARG A 227 -6.76 -13.11 7.14
C ARG A 227 -6.83 -11.70 6.56
N LEU A 228 -6.49 -11.54 5.29
CA LEU A 228 -6.56 -10.24 4.60
C LEU A 228 -8.01 -9.74 4.46
N ILE A 229 -8.97 -10.63 4.15
CA ILE A 229 -10.39 -10.28 4.14
C ILE A 229 -10.86 -9.85 5.52
N ARG A 230 -10.46 -10.59 6.55
CA ARG A 230 -10.91 -10.33 7.92
C ARG A 230 -10.39 -9.01 8.49
N GLU A 231 -9.16 -8.61 8.16
CA GLU A 231 -8.61 -7.37 8.70
C GLU A 231 -9.02 -6.10 7.94
N ALA A 232 -9.50 -6.25 6.71
CA ALA A 232 -9.81 -5.12 5.85
C ALA A 232 -11.07 -4.37 6.31
N SER A 233 -10.99 -3.04 6.35
CA SER A 233 -12.18 -2.18 6.48
C SER A 233 -13.03 -2.20 5.21
N CYS A 234 -12.41 -2.53 4.08
CA CYS A 234 -13.02 -2.51 2.77
C CYS A 234 -12.56 -3.71 1.93
N ILE A 235 -13.50 -4.48 1.39
CA ILE A 235 -13.21 -5.56 0.45
C ILE A 235 -13.58 -5.08 -0.95
N LEU A 236 -12.63 -5.17 -1.88
CA LEU A 236 -12.76 -4.75 -3.27
C LEU A 236 -12.78 -5.99 -4.17
N GLU A 237 -13.98 -6.45 -4.54
CA GLU A 237 -14.15 -7.61 -5.40
C GLU A 237 -13.82 -7.25 -6.86
N LEU A 238 -13.01 -8.06 -7.51
CA LEU A 238 -12.82 -8.01 -8.96
C LEU A 238 -13.70 -9.06 -9.63
N PRO A 239 -14.77 -8.64 -10.33
CA PRO A 239 -15.59 -9.55 -11.09
C PRO A 239 -14.78 -10.11 -12.26
N VAL A 240 -15.03 -11.38 -12.58
CA VAL A 240 -14.40 -12.07 -13.71
C VAL A 240 -14.63 -11.29 -15.01
N VAL A 241 -13.58 -11.13 -15.83
CA VAL A 241 -13.69 -10.56 -17.20
C VAL A 241 -14.29 -11.64 -18.11
N GLY A 242 -15.57 -11.96 -17.90
CA GLY A 242 -16.29 -13.09 -18.48
C GLY A 242 -17.52 -13.42 -17.64
N ALA A 243 -18.25 -14.49 -17.98
CA ALA A 243 -19.38 -14.93 -17.18
C ALA A 243 -18.93 -15.61 -15.86
N GLY A 244 -18.26 -14.90 -14.93
CA GLY A 244 -18.08 -15.25 -13.51
C GLY A 244 -17.38 -16.58 -13.15
N CYS A 245 -17.27 -16.83 -11.83
CA CYS A 245 -17.38 -18.19 -11.22
C CYS A 245 -18.59 -18.95 -11.79
N LEU A 246 -19.58 -18.22 -12.28
CA LEU A 246 -20.73 -18.71 -13.03
C LEU A 246 -20.34 -19.58 -14.22
N SER A 247 -19.18 -19.39 -14.86
CA SER A 247 -18.80 -20.15 -16.06
C SER A 247 -18.33 -21.57 -15.76
N ARG A 248 -17.71 -21.81 -14.59
CA ARG A 248 -17.45 -23.16 -14.07
C ARG A 248 -18.71 -23.83 -13.49
N HIS A 249 -19.71 -23.05 -13.10
CA HIS A 249 -21.02 -23.53 -12.69
C HIS A 249 -22.09 -23.54 -13.80
N LEU A 250 -21.74 -23.21 -15.05
CA LEU A 250 -22.70 -23.34 -16.16
C LEU A 250 -23.16 -24.79 -16.37
N ASP A 251 -22.40 -25.77 -15.86
CA ASP A 251 -22.77 -27.20 -15.81
C ASP A 251 -23.09 -27.72 -14.38
N ALA A 252 -22.92 -26.91 -13.34
CA ALA A 252 -23.21 -27.28 -11.94
C ALA A 252 -24.36 -26.42 -11.42
N ALA A 253 -25.50 -27.04 -11.12
CA ALA A 253 -26.78 -26.39 -10.83
C ALA A 253 -26.87 -25.53 -9.52
N GLY A 254 -25.79 -24.87 -9.09
CA GLY A 254 -25.73 -24.07 -7.86
C GLY A 254 -25.30 -22.61 -8.09
N GLU A 255 -25.82 -21.71 -7.27
CA GLU A 255 -25.36 -20.31 -7.17
C GLU A 255 -23.95 -20.28 -6.53
N CYS A 256 -22.98 -19.52 -7.07
CA CYS A 256 -21.64 -19.40 -6.46
C CYS A 256 -21.75 -18.71 -5.09
N ARG A 257 -21.19 -19.35 -4.07
CA ARG A 257 -21.25 -18.91 -2.68
C ARG A 257 -20.09 -18.01 -2.28
N CYS A 258 -19.26 -17.61 -3.25
CA CYS A 258 -18.04 -16.85 -3.09
C CYS A 258 -18.28 -15.57 -2.26
N ARG A 259 -19.37 -14.84 -2.57
CA ARG A 259 -19.77 -13.63 -1.83
C ARG A 259 -20.27 -13.92 -0.41
N GLU A 260 -20.95 -15.04 -0.20
CA GLU A 260 -21.36 -15.46 1.15
C GLU A 260 -20.14 -15.77 2.01
N ILE A 261 -19.14 -16.45 1.44
CA ILE A 261 -17.88 -16.76 2.11
C ILE A 261 -17.15 -15.45 2.47
N ILE A 262 -16.99 -14.53 1.52
CA ILE A 262 -16.35 -13.23 1.76
C ILE A 262 -17.04 -12.48 2.90
N ARG A 263 -18.38 -12.37 2.86
CA ARG A 263 -19.16 -11.69 3.92
C ARG A 263 -19.11 -12.42 5.25
N ALA A 264 -18.96 -13.73 5.27
CA ALA A 264 -18.84 -14.51 6.50
C ALA A 264 -17.45 -14.39 7.15
N VAL A 265 -16.41 -14.14 6.35
CA VAL A 265 -15.02 -14.00 6.81
C VAL A 265 -14.69 -12.56 7.19
N ALA A 266 -15.26 -11.59 6.46
CA ALA A 266 -15.09 -10.17 6.72
C ALA A 266 -15.62 -9.79 8.12
N GLU A 267 -15.02 -8.76 8.73
CA GLU A 267 -15.57 -8.22 9.97
C GLU A 267 -16.95 -7.58 9.72
N PRO A 268 -17.87 -7.58 10.71
CA PRO A 268 -19.26 -7.17 10.49
C PRO A 268 -19.46 -5.73 10.00
N ASP A 269 -18.48 -4.86 10.26
CA ASP A 269 -18.44 -3.45 9.88
C ASP A 269 -17.67 -3.19 8.57
N ALA A 270 -17.05 -4.22 7.99
CA ALA A 270 -16.33 -4.10 6.73
C ALA A 270 -17.31 -3.87 5.56
N VAL A 271 -16.94 -2.93 4.68
CA VAL A 271 -17.72 -2.64 3.48
C VAL A 271 -17.25 -3.54 2.34
N VAL A 272 -18.18 -4.25 1.70
CA VAL A 272 -17.87 -5.10 0.55
C VAL A 272 -18.37 -4.43 -0.73
N TYR A 273 -17.46 -4.10 -1.63
CA TYR A 273 -17.76 -3.59 -2.96
C TYR A 273 -17.70 -4.72 -3.98
N GLU A 274 -18.83 -5.01 -4.60
CA GLU A 274 -18.99 -6.13 -5.54
C GLU A 274 -18.26 -5.93 -6.89
N ASP A 275 -17.89 -4.69 -7.21
CA ASP A 275 -17.07 -4.36 -8.38
C ASP A 275 -16.12 -3.21 -8.04
N ALA A 276 -14.85 -3.53 -7.82
CA ALA A 276 -13.79 -2.58 -7.50
C ALA A 276 -13.60 -1.50 -8.59
N ARG A 277 -13.99 -1.79 -9.84
CA ARG A 277 -13.85 -0.82 -10.95
C ARG A 277 -14.88 0.31 -10.88
N ALA A 278 -15.97 0.10 -10.14
CA ALA A 278 -17.00 1.08 -9.93
C ALA A 278 -16.72 2.01 -8.72
N VAL A 279 -15.60 1.80 -8.03
CA VAL A 279 -15.25 2.51 -6.79
C VAL A 279 -14.14 3.51 -7.06
N GLY A 280 -14.39 4.77 -6.72
CA GLY A 280 -13.33 5.77 -6.66
C GLY A 280 -12.55 5.67 -5.36
N ILE A 281 -11.24 5.97 -5.39
CA ILE A 281 -10.39 5.96 -4.19
C ILE A 281 -10.85 6.93 -3.09
N ARG A 282 -11.61 7.97 -3.47
CA ARG A 282 -12.20 8.96 -2.54
C ARG A 282 -13.53 8.51 -1.95
N ASP A 283 -14.13 7.46 -2.51
CA ASP A 283 -15.40 6.88 -2.05
C ASP A 283 -15.17 5.74 -1.05
N LEU A 284 -13.89 5.38 -0.81
CA LEU A 284 -13.51 4.41 0.20
C LEU A 284 -13.85 4.95 1.60
N PRO A 285 -14.35 4.08 2.49
CA PRO A 285 -14.88 4.50 3.77
C PRO A 285 -13.75 4.85 4.74
N HIS A 286 -13.27 6.10 4.75
CA HIS A 286 -12.20 6.51 5.65
C HIS A 286 -12.47 6.13 7.11
N CYS A 287 -11.81 5.07 7.57
CA CYS A 287 -11.86 4.61 8.94
C CYS A 287 -11.34 5.72 9.83
N SER A 288 -12.23 6.28 10.64
CA SER A 288 -11.81 6.90 11.89
C SER A 288 -11.32 5.78 12.80
N VAL A 289 -10.03 5.43 12.75
CA VAL A 289 -9.44 4.47 13.71
C VAL A 289 -9.68 5.04 15.11
N GLY A 290 -10.64 4.43 15.80
CA GLY A 290 -11.30 5.04 16.93
C GLY A 290 -12.33 4.10 17.53
N MET A 291 -11.86 2.91 17.93
CA MET A 291 -12.32 2.07 19.05
C MET A 291 -12.22 0.59 18.70
N LYS A 292 -11.22 -0.08 19.26
CA LYS A 292 -11.34 -1.38 19.95
C LYS A 292 -10.04 -1.60 20.74
N LEU A 293 -9.92 -0.93 21.89
CA LEU A 293 -9.10 -1.46 22.98
C LEU A 293 -9.82 -2.70 23.50
N PRO A 294 -9.21 -3.89 23.53
CA PRO A 294 -9.81 -5.04 24.20
C PRO A 294 -9.90 -4.73 25.70
N ALA A 295 -11.11 -4.72 26.23
CA ALA A 295 -11.32 -4.74 27.67
C ALA A 295 -10.71 -6.04 28.21
N ARG A 296 -9.76 -5.90 29.14
CA ARG A 296 -9.32 -6.98 30.03
C ARG A 296 -10.39 -7.26 31.06
#